data_AF-A0A8T4Y2H7-F1
#
_entry.id   AF-A0A8T4Y2H7-F1
#
_cell.length_a   1.000
_cell.length_b   1.000
_cell.length_c   1.000
_cell.angle_alpha   90.00
_cell.angle_beta   90.00
_cell.angle_gamma   90.00
#
_symmetry.space_group_name_H-M   'P 1'
#
loop_
_entity.id
_entity.type
_entity.pdbx_description
1 polymer ?
#
loop_
_entity_poly.entity_id
_entity_poly.type
_entity_poly.pdbx_seq_one_letter_code
_entity_poly.pdbx_strand_id
1 'polypeptide(L)' 'MSVIYDSRLEKSINRLRHMGLRCHILKQSEDLAFIFIPLEDVLKLIQKQITYPSCKVYFEEGLITIRVWRG' A
#
# COMPACT_ATOMS: atom_id res chain seq x y z
N MET A 1 4.26 24.03 12.98
CA MET A 1 2.97 23.44 12.59
C MET A 1 3.16 21.94 12.73
N SER A 2 2.50 21.30 13.68
CA SER A 2 2.73 19.88 14.01
C SER A 2 2.19 18.96 12.91
N VAL A 3 2.94 17.92 12.55
CA VAL A 3 2.55 16.81 11.66
C VAL A 3 1.18 16.22 12.03
N ILE A 4 0.82 16.19 13.31
CA ILE A 4 -0.47 15.67 13.80
C ILE A 4 -1.67 16.39 13.19
N TYR A 5 -1.54 17.70 12.94
CA TYR A 5 -2.61 18.58 12.45
C TYR A 5 -2.30 19.15 11.05
N ASP A 6 -1.28 18.63 10.37
CA ASP A 6 -0.91 19.12 9.04
C ASP A 6 -1.86 18.57 7.97
N SER A 7 -2.62 19.47 7.33
CA SER A 7 -3.52 19.16 6.21
C SER A 7 -2.84 18.43 5.04
N ARG A 8 -1.52 18.54 4.87
CA ARG A 8 -0.74 17.84 3.84
C ARG A 8 -0.64 16.34 4.14
N LEU A 9 -0.58 15.96 5.42
CA LEU A 9 -0.60 14.57 5.85
C LEU A 9 -1.97 13.95 5.52
N GLU A 10 -3.05 14.63 5.87
CA GLU A 10 -4.43 14.18 5.57
C GLU A 10 -4.66 14.01 4.07
N LYS A 11 -4.23 14.97 3.26
CA LYS A 11 -4.29 14.87 1.79
C LYS A 11 -3.52 13.66 1.26
N SER A 12 -2.37 13.34 1.85
CA SER A 12 -1.55 12.19 1.45
C SER A 12 -2.22 10.87 1.81
N ILE A 13 -2.79 10.76 3.02
CA ILE A 13 -3.60 9.61 3.45
C ILE A 13 -4.79 9.41 2.53
N ASN A 14 -5.50 10.48 2.19
CA ASN A 14 -6.66 10.41 1.31
C ASN A 14 -6.27 9.93 -0.09
N ARG A 15 -5.15 10.39 -0.66
CA ARG A 15 -4.66 9.88 -1.96
C ARG A 15 -4.37 8.37 -1.91
N LEU A 16 -3.70 7.90 -0.87
CA LEU A 16 -3.42 6.47 -0.69
C LEU A 16 -4.70 5.64 -0.57
N ARG A 17 -5.69 6.13 0.18
CA ARG A 17 -7.02 5.49 0.28
C ARG A 17 -7.77 5.47 -1.06
N HIS A 18 -7.68 6.52 -1.87
CA HIS A 18 -8.27 6.54 -3.21
C HIS A 18 -7.61 5.53 -4.17
N MET A 19 -6.34 5.19 -3.95
CA MET A 19 -5.70 4.07 -4.67
C MET A 19 -6.27 2.70 -4.23
N GLY A 20 -7.08 2.65 -3.18
CA GLY A 20 -7.61 1.41 -2.60
C GLY A 20 -6.71 0.77 -1.56
N LEU A 21 -5.73 1.51 -1.02
CA LEU A 21 -4.84 1.04 0.05
C LEU A 21 -5.46 1.29 1.42
N ARG A 22 -5.47 0.27 2.29
CA ARG A 22 -5.75 0.49 3.70
C ARG A 22 -4.56 1.20 4.33
N CYS A 23 -4.85 2.27 5.06
CA CYS A 23 -3.85 3.09 5.72
C CYS A 23 -4.15 3.16 7.21
N HIS A 24 -3.23 2.65 8.03
CA HIS A 24 -3.23 2.82 9.49
C HIS A 24 -2.19 3.87 9.86
N ILE A 25 -2.55 4.82 10.72
CA ILE A 25 -1.67 5.94 11.06
C ILE A 25 -1.37 5.86 12.55
N LEU A 26 -0.09 5.93 12.90
CA LEU A 26 0.37 6.10 14.28
C LEU A 26 1.03 7.48 14.38
N LYS A 27 0.45 8.35 15.20
CA LYS A 27 1.03 9.65 15.51
C LYS A 27 1.89 9.50 16.77
N GLN A 28 3.21 9.61 16.65
CA GLN A 28 4.14 9.38 17.77
C GLN A 28 4.44 10.67 18.55
N SER A 29 4.56 11.80 17.85
CA SER A 29 4.79 13.11 18.46
C SER A 29 4.25 14.22 17.55
N GLU A 30 4.36 15.48 17.99
CA GLU A 30 3.95 16.63 17.18
C GLU A 30 4.63 16.65 15.80
N ASP A 31 5.86 16.15 15.69
CA ASP A 31 6.65 16.20 14.46
C ASP A 31 6.83 14.83 13.78
N LEU A 32 6.21 13.76 14.31
CA LEU A 32 6.44 12.40 13.81
C LEU A 32 5.16 11.56 13.75
N ALA A 33 4.89 11.01 12.57
CA ALA A 33 3.84 10.04 12.34
C ALA A 33 4.28 8.97 11.34
N PHE A 34 3.71 7.77 11.48
CA PHE A 34 3.93 6.64 10.59
C PHE A 34 2.64 6.29 9.87
N ILE A 35 2.77 5.92 8.60
CA ILE A 35 1.67 5.37 7.80
C ILE A 35 2.02 3.91 7.50
N PHE A 36 1.20 3.01 8.00
CA PHE A 36 1.31 1.58 7.74
C PHE A 36 0.31 1.18 6.67
N ILE A 37 0.81 0.47 5.66
CA ILE A 37 0.03 -0.06 4.55
C ILE A 37 0.26 -1.57 4.52
N PRO A 38 -0.79 -2.41 4.58
CA PRO A 38 -0.64 -3.85 4.45
C PRO A 38 -0.02 -4.21 3.10
N LEU A 39 1.00 -5.07 3.11
CA LEU A 39 1.67 -5.53 1.88
C LEU A 39 0.68 -6.17 0.90
N GLU A 40 -0.32 -6.89 1.41
CA GLU A 40 -1.41 -7.48 0.62
C GLU A 40 -2.10 -6.47 -0.32
N ASP A 41 -2.25 -5.22 0.12
CA ASP A 41 -2.94 -4.20 -0.68
C ASP A 41 -2.06 -3.77 -1.86
N VAL A 42 -0.74 -3.69 -1.66
CA VAL A 42 0.24 -3.44 -2.73
C VAL A 42 0.27 -4.62 -3.71
N LEU A 43 0.27 -5.86 -3.21
CA LEU A 43 0.24 -7.05 -4.06
C LEU A 43 -1.03 -7.11 -4.91
N LYS A 44 -2.20 -6.75 -4.34
CA LYS A 44 -3.47 -6.64 -5.09
C LYS A 44 -3.42 -5.55 -6.16
N LEU A 45 -2.78 -4.42 -5.89
CA LEU A 45 -2.59 -3.37 -6.91
C LEU A 45 -1.76 -3.88 -8.09
N ILE A 46 -0.66 -4.57 -7.81
CA ILE A 46 0.19 -5.17 -8.84
C ILE A 46 -0.61 -6.22 -9.62
N GLN A 47 -1.33 -7.10 -8.93
CA GLN A 47 -2.14 -8.15 -9.57
C GLN A 47 -3.18 -7.57 -10.54
N LYS A 48 -3.81 -6.44 -10.21
CA LYS A 48 -4.78 -5.77 -11.10
C LYS A 48 -4.17 -5.26 -12.42
N GLN A 49 -2.86 -5.07 -12.49
CA GLN A 49 -2.17 -4.63 -13.71
C GLN A 49 -1.73 -5.79 -14.61
N ILE A 50 -1.82 -7.04 -14.13
CA ILE A 50 -1.40 -8.21 -14.89
C ILE A 50 -2.58 -8.72 -15.69
N THR A 51 -2.46 -8.66 -17.02
CA THR A 51 -3.52 -9.10 -17.95
C THR A 51 -3.51 -10.62 -18.20
N TYR A 52 -2.45 -11.31 -17.79
CA TYR A 52 -2.33 -12.76 -17.98
C TYR A 52 -3.34 -13.51 -17.07
N PRO A 53 -4.18 -14.40 -17.64
CA PRO A 53 -5.36 -14.92 -16.93
C PRO A 53 -5.04 -15.81 -15.73
N SER A 54 -3.97 -16.62 -15.84
CA SER A 54 -3.54 -17.52 -14.79
C SER A 54 -2.28 -16.98 -14.13
N CYS A 55 -2.48 -16.11 -13.14
CA CYS A 55 -1.40 -15.49 -12.38
C CYS A 55 -1.67 -15.47 -10.88
N LYS A 56 -0.60 -15.44 -10.09
CA LYS A 56 -0.62 -15.23 -8.64
C LYS A 56 0.53 -14.29 -8.26
N VAL A 57 0.21 -13.22 -7.54
CA VAL A 57 1.18 -12.27 -6.99
C VAL A 57 1.29 -12.50 -5.49
N TYR A 58 2.50 -12.68 -4.98
CA TYR A 58 2.77 -12.97 -3.57
C TYR A 58 4.15 -12.44 -3.18
N PHE A 59 4.43 -12.40 -1.89
CA PHE A 59 5.74 -12.02 -1.36
C PHE A 59 6.45 -13.25 -0.84
N GLU A 60 7.68 -13.46 -1.30
CA GLU A 60 8.52 -14.60 -0.92
C GLU A 60 9.98 -14.17 -0.97
N GLU A 61 10.76 -14.54 0.05
CA GLU A 61 12.22 -14.28 0.11
C GLU A 61 12.63 -12.81 -0.09
N GLY A 62 11.81 -11.86 0.38
CA GLY A 62 12.11 -10.43 0.21
C GLY A 62 11.71 -9.86 -1.14
N LEU A 63 11.14 -10.68 -2.03
CA LEU A 63 10.74 -10.31 -3.39
C LEU A 63 9.22 -10.33 -3.54
N ILE A 64 8.71 -9.46 -4.41
CA ILE A 64 7.35 -9.60 -4.94
C ILE A 64 7.43 -10.55 -6.13
N THR A 65 6.94 -11.77 -5.95
CA THR A 65 6.97 -12.82 -6.95
C THR A 65 5.64 -12.87 -7.70
N ILE A 66 5.74 -12.89 -9.03
CA ILE A 66 4.60 -13.05 -9.93
C ILE A 66 4.74 -14.42 -10.59
N ARG A 67 3.93 -15.38 -10.15
CA ARG A 67 3.84 -16.69 -10.80
C ARG A 67 2.77 -16.66 -11.87
N VAL A 68 3.15 -17.03 -13.10
CA VAL A 68 2.24 -17.20 -14.24
C VAL A 68 2.34 -18.64 -14.73
N TRP A 69 1.24 -19.22 -15.21
CA TRP A 69 1.23 -20.57 -15.75
C TRP A 69 0.18 -20.72 -16.85
N ARG A 70 0.45 -21.60 -17.81
CA ARG A 70 -0.54 -21.92 -18.84
C ARG A 70 -1.58 -22.88 -18.24
N GLY A 71 -2.85 -22.47 -18.28
CA GLY A 71 -4.00 -23.35 -18.04
C GLY A 71 -4.27 -24.26 -19.22
#